data_AF-A0A3B4ALS0-F1
#
_entry.id   AF-A0A3B4ALS0-F1
#
_cell.length_a   1.000
_cell.length_b   1.000
_cell.length_c   1.000
_cell.angle_alpha   90.00
_cell.angle_beta   90.00
_cell.angle_gamma   90.00
#
_symmetry.space_group_name_H-M   'P 1'
#
loop_
_entity.id
_entity.type
_entity.pdbx_description
1 polymer ?
#
loop_
_entity_poly.entity_id
_entity_poly.type
_entity_poly.pdbx_seq_one_letter_code
_entity_poly.pdbx_strand_id
1 'polypeptide(L)'
;MWSLGCCLGEGFLGCQLFSDVSSYDHLRTIIHLLGQPSDEMLQRSVYADKYFLQTNIQWRFKSPIEYQATNWKKPEVSECELDQFSNLEEAIMLRADGMDKDAVLDLEVFLDFLKNLLHVDPEKRLTVGQALRHPFII
;
A
#
# COMPACT_ATOMS: atom_id res chain seq x y z
N MET A 1 -9.31 9.85 -3.65
CA MET A 1 -7.97 9.98 -3.06
C MET A 1 -7.19 8.68 -3.18
N TRP A 2 -7.61 7.58 -2.52
CA TRP A 2 -6.95 6.27 -2.67
C TRP A 2 -6.80 5.82 -4.13
N SER A 3 -7.91 5.73 -4.88
CA SER A 3 -7.88 5.30 -6.29
C SER A 3 -7.02 6.19 -7.18
N LEU A 4 -6.94 7.50 -6.88
CA LEU A 4 -6.05 8.41 -7.59
C LEU A 4 -4.58 8.06 -7.31
N GLY A 5 -4.24 7.79 -6.05
CA GLY A 5 -2.92 7.28 -5.68
C GLY A 5 -2.58 5.98 -6.43
N CYS A 6 -3.53 5.04 -6.54
CA CYS A 6 -3.33 3.83 -7.34
C CYS A 6 -3.00 4.17 -8.80
N CYS A 7 -3.82 5.00 -9.46
CA CYS A 7 -3.60 5.36 -10.85
C CYS A 7 -2.25 6.07 -11.09
N LEU A 8 -1.83 6.95 -10.17
CA LEU A 8 -0.54 7.63 -10.26
C LEU A 8 0.63 6.67 -10.02
N GLY A 9 0.53 5.80 -9.02
CA GLY A 9 1.54 4.78 -8.74
C GLY A 9 1.70 3.81 -9.90
N GLU A 10 0.59 3.33 -10.46
CA GLU A 10 0.57 2.46 -11.65
C GLU A 10 1.13 3.16 -12.89
N GLY A 11 0.76 4.43 -13.09
CA GLY A 11 1.30 5.24 -14.19
C GLY A 11 2.81 5.42 -14.10
N PHE A 12 3.35 5.58 -12.89
CA PHE A 12 4.79 5.75 -12.66
C PHE A 12 5.57 4.42 -12.73
N LEU A 13 5.08 3.38 -12.07
CA LEU A 13 5.74 2.07 -12.02
C LEU A 13 5.52 1.26 -13.30
N GLY A 14 4.47 1.53 -14.06
CA GLY A 14 4.15 0.80 -15.30
C GLY A 14 3.58 -0.61 -15.06
N CYS A 15 3.26 -0.95 -13.81
CA CYS A 15 2.63 -2.20 -13.43
C CYS A 15 1.54 -1.95 -12.37
N GLN A 16 0.69 -2.95 -12.15
CA GLN A 16 -0.43 -2.85 -11.21
C GLN A 16 0.09 -2.76 -9.76
N LEU A 17 -0.39 -1.77 -9.00
CA LEU A 17 0.13 -1.48 -7.67
C LEU A 17 -0.36 -2.49 -6.62
N PHE A 18 -1.63 -2.90 -6.71
CA PHE A 18 -2.25 -3.84 -5.79
C PHE A 18 -2.93 -4.97 -6.56
N SER A 19 -2.71 -6.20 -6.11
CA SER A 19 -3.30 -7.40 -6.74
C SER A 19 -4.82 -7.37 -6.69
N ASP A 20 -5.47 -7.82 -7.75
CA ASP A 20 -6.92 -7.99 -7.88
C ASP A 20 -7.36 -9.47 -7.89
N VAL A 21 -6.42 -10.40 -7.70
CA VAL A 21 -6.67 -11.85 -7.76
C VAL A 21 -7.61 -12.32 -6.65
N SER A 22 -7.39 -11.85 -5.42
CA SER A 22 -8.28 -12.12 -4.31
C SER A 22 -8.22 -11.00 -3.27
N SER A 23 -9.25 -10.85 -2.45
CA SER A 23 -9.24 -9.84 -1.38
C SER A 23 -8.11 -10.05 -0.37
N TYR A 24 -7.67 -11.30 -0.18
CA TYR A 24 -6.52 -11.60 0.67
C TYR A 24 -5.23 -11.09 0.02
N ASP A 25 -5.05 -11.34 -1.27
CA ASP A 25 -3.87 -10.90 -2.02
C ASP A 25 -3.81 -9.38 -2.20
N HIS A 26 -4.97 -8.75 -2.38
CA HIS A 26 -5.10 -7.29 -2.39
C HIS A 26 -4.62 -6.69 -1.05
N LEU A 27 -5.07 -7.24 0.08
CA LEU A 27 -4.61 -6.78 1.39
C LEU A 27 -3.13 -7.10 1.63
N ARG A 28 -2.65 -8.27 1.19
CA ARG A 28 -1.23 -8.65 1.28
C ARG A 28 -0.35 -7.61 0.59
N THR A 29 -0.69 -7.24 -0.66
CA THR A 29 0.07 -6.27 -1.45
C THR A 29 0.01 -4.87 -0.85
N ILE A 30 -1.14 -4.43 -0.34
CA ILE A 30 -1.26 -3.18 0.43
C ILE A 30 -0.33 -3.18 1.64
N ILE A 31 -0.38 -4.22 2.48
CA ILE A 31 0.41 -4.31 3.72
C ILE A 31 1.90 -4.38 3.42
N HIS A 32 2.28 -5.10 2.37
CA HIS A 32 3.66 -5.22 1.93
C HIS A 32 4.24 -3.87 1.49
N LEU A 33 3.50 -3.12 0.67
CA LEU A 33 4.00 -1.86 0.10
C LEU A 33 3.88 -0.65 1.04
N LEU A 34 2.82 -0.60 1.85
CA LEU A 34 2.43 0.58 2.64
C LEU A 34 2.49 0.36 4.15
N GLY A 35 2.73 -0.88 4.59
CA GLY A 35 2.68 -1.28 5.99
C GLY A 35 1.27 -1.68 6.47
N GLN A 36 1.25 -2.29 7.66
CA GLN A 36 0.00 -2.76 8.27
C GLN A 36 -0.86 -1.58 8.76
N PRO A 37 -2.21 -1.64 8.61
CA PRO A 37 -3.11 -0.73 9.32
C PRO A 37 -2.85 -0.74 10.83
N SER A 38 -3.14 0.38 11.51
CA SER A 38 -2.97 0.46 12.96
C SER A 38 -3.94 -0.47 13.70
N ASP A 39 -3.55 -0.87 14.91
CA ASP A 39 -4.39 -1.71 15.78
C ASP A 39 -5.76 -1.07 16.06
N GLU A 40 -5.82 0.26 16.19
CA GLU A 40 -7.07 1.01 16.36
C GLU A 40 -8.01 0.87 15.15
N MET A 41 -7.46 0.91 13.93
CA MET A 41 -8.24 0.69 12.72
C MET A 41 -8.75 -0.75 12.65
N LEU A 42 -7.89 -1.72 13.00
CA LEU A 42 -8.23 -3.13 12.97
C LEU A 42 -9.31 -3.47 14.01
N GLN A 43 -9.25 -2.91 15.22
CA GLN A 43 -10.29 -3.08 16.24
C GLN A 43 -11.67 -2.57 15.81
N ARG A 44 -11.72 -1.55 14.95
CA ARG A 44 -12.97 -0.97 14.42
C ARG A 44 -13.46 -1.65 13.14
N SER A 45 -12.68 -2.57 12.56
CA SER A 45 -12.98 -3.20 11.28
C SER A 45 -13.91 -4.41 11.45
N VAL A 46 -14.97 -4.45 10.63
CA VAL A 46 -15.94 -5.55 10.57
C VAL A 46 -15.30 -6.86 10.07
N TYR A 47 -14.23 -6.75 9.27
CA TYR A 47 -13.58 -7.90 8.62
C TYR A 47 -12.18 -8.18 9.17
N ALA A 48 -11.77 -7.57 10.28
CA ALA A 48 -10.44 -7.79 10.86
C ALA A 48 -10.18 -9.28 11.11
N ASP A 49 -11.10 -9.96 11.80
CA ASP A 49 -10.98 -11.38 12.16
C ASP A 49 -10.88 -12.31 10.94
N LYS A 50 -11.30 -11.85 9.76
CA LYS A 50 -11.19 -12.61 8.52
C LYS A 50 -9.73 -12.70 8.05
N TYR A 51 -9.00 -11.59 8.10
CA TYR A 51 -7.67 -11.43 7.49
C TYR A 51 -6.53 -11.31 8.50
N PHE A 52 -6.81 -10.96 9.75
CA PHE A 52 -5.84 -10.70 10.79
C PHE A 52 -6.08 -11.62 12.00
N LEU A 53 -5.03 -11.80 12.80
CA LEU A 53 -5.08 -12.46 14.08
C LEU A 53 -4.72 -11.44 15.16
N GLN A 54 -5.59 -11.32 16.16
CA GLN A 54 -5.27 -10.59 17.37
C GLN A 54 -4.46 -11.52 18.28
N THR A 55 -3.20 -11.16 18.52
CA THR A 55 -2.39 -11.78 19.57
C THR A 55 -2.58 -11.00 20.88
N ASN A 56 -1.99 -11.48 21.97
CA ASN A 56 -2.06 -10.77 23.27
C ASN A 56 -1.45 -9.36 23.25
N ILE A 57 -0.60 -9.06 22.26
CA ILE A 57 0.23 -7.84 22.24
C ILE A 57 -0.06 -6.96 21.02
N GLN A 58 -0.43 -7.55 19.89
CA GLN A 58 -0.62 -6.81 18.63
C GLN A 58 -1.49 -7.58 17.63
N TRP A 59 -2.08 -6.86 16.68
CA TRP A 59 -2.66 -7.48 15.49
C TRP A 59 -1.57 -7.85 14.50
N ARG A 60 -1.76 -8.98 13.80
CA ARG A 60 -0.91 -9.36 12.67
C ARG A 60 -1.72 -9.91 11.52
N PHE A 61 -1.26 -9.71 10.30
CA PHE A 61 -1.83 -10.34 9.12
C PHE A 61 -1.70 -11.87 9.20
N LYS A 62 -2.74 -12.59 8.77
CA LYS A 62 -2.72 -14.05 8.69
C LYS A 62 -1.77 -14.52 7.61
N SER A 63 -1.05 -15.60 7.87
CA SER A 63 -0.38 -16.36 6.80
C SER A 63 -1.42 -17.05 5.91
N PRO A 64 -1.04 -17.49 4.69
CA PRO A 64 -1.96 -18.20 3.80
C PRO A 64 -2.59 -19.45 4.43
N ILE A 65 -1.80 -20.16 5.26
CA ILE A 65 -2.23 -21.37 5.97
C ILE A 65 -3.30 -21.01 7.02
N GLU A 66 -3.08 -19.95 7.81
CA GLU A 66 -4.02 -19.50 8.83
C GLU A 66 -5.30 -18.92 8.22
N TYR A 67 -5.19 -18.21 7.09
CA TYR A 67 -6.35 -17.74 6.35
C TYR A 67 -7.19 -18.92 5.85
N GLN A 68 -6.57 -19.92 5.23
CA GLN A 68 -7.26 -21.13 4.78
C GLN A 68 -7.91 -21.87 5.94
N ALA A 69 -7.20 -22.01 7.06
CA ALA A 69 -7.69 -22.67 8.26
C ALA A 69 -8.77 -21.89 9.01
N THR A 70 -9.06 -20.63 8.64
CA THR A 70 -10.15 -19.79 9.19
C THR A 70 -11.31 -19.58 8.21
N ASN A 71 -11.06 -19.65 6.89
CA ASN A 71 -12.03 -19.35 5.84
C ASN A 71 -12.41 -20.54 4.94
N TRP A 72 -11.77 -21.70 5.16
CA TRP A 72 -11.95 -22.97 4.45
C TRP A 72 -11.70 -22.86 2.93
N LYS A 73 -11.03 -21.78 2.52
CA LYS A 73 -10.64 -21.49 1.14
C LYS A 73 -9.17 -21.10 1.14
N LYS A 74 -8.35 -21.80 0.35
CA LYS A 74 -6.95 -21.40 0.09
C LYS A 74 -6.97 -20.02 -0.59
N PRO A 75 -6.20 -19.03 -0.11
CA PRO A 75 -6.15 -17.75 -0.78
C PRO A 75 -5.45 -17.92 -2.14
N GLU A 76 -6.04 -17.33 -3.17
CA GLU A 76 -5.41 -17.18 -4.48
C GLU A 76 -4.46 -15.98 -4.40
N VAL A 77 -3.20 -16.20 -4.76
CA VAL A 77 -2.12 -15.23 -4.69
C VAL A 77 -1.36 -15.28 -6.01
N SER A 78 -1.07 -14.12 -6.60
CA SER A 78 -0.15 -14.01 -7.74
C SER A 78 1.16 -13.39 -7.30
N GLU A 79 2.25 -13.82 -7.94
CA GLU A 79 3.49 -13.05 -7.94
C GLU A 79 3.23 -11.71 -8.62
N CYS A 80 3.73 -10.65 -8.00
CA CYS A 80 3.70 -9.29 -8.51
C CYS A 80 5.15 -8.83 -8.74
N GLU A 81 5.39 -8.02 -9.79
CA GLU A 81 6.70 -7.40 -10.01
C GLU A 81 7.19 -6.60 -8.80
N LEU A 82 6.26 -6.10 -7.98
CA LEU A 82 6.58 -5.32 -6.80
C LEU A 82 6.96 -6.18 -5.58
N ASP A 83 6.73 -7.49 -5.61
CA ASP A 83 7.07 -8.40 -4.50
C ASP A 83 8.58 -8.52 -4.26
N GLN A 84 9.41 -8.08 -5.22
CA GLN A 84 10.86 -8.04 -5.08
C GLN A 84 11.38 -6.85 -4.25
N PHE A 85 10.53 -5.85 -3.98
CA PHE A 85 10.89 -4.66 -3.21
C PHE A 85 10.38 -4.79 -1.77
N SER A 86 11.03 -4.12 -0.83
CA SER A 86 10.62 -4.17 0.58
C SER A 86 9.38 -3.32 0.87
N ASN A 87 9.17 -2.26 0.08
CA ASN A 87 8.07 -1.30 0.22
C ASN A 87 7.95 -0.40 -1.03
N LEU A 88 6.94 0.47 -1.05
CA LEU A 88 6.69 1.42 -2.14
C LEU A 88 7.83 2.42 -2.38
N GLU A 89 8.50 2.87 -1.31
CA GLU A 89 9.60 3.83 -1.43
C GLU A 89 10.80 3.23 -2.15
N GLU A 90 11.18 2.00 -1.81
CA GLU A 90 12.24 1.28 -2.53
C GLU A 90 11.88 1.08 -4.01
N ALA A 91 10.64 0.67 -4.30
CA ALA A 91 10.16 0.45 -5.66
C ALA A 91 10.25 1.71 -6.54
N ILE A 92 10.01 2.88 -5.95
CA ILE A 92 10.06 4.17 -6.65
C ILE A 92 11.50 4.71 -6.73
N MET A 93 12.23 4.73 -5.62
CA MET A 93 13.56 5.31 -5.55
C MET A 93 14.62 4.53 -6.33
N LEU A 94 14.43 3.23 -6.54
CA LEU A 94 15.30 2.46 -7.44
C LEU A 94 15.23 2.94 -8.91
N ARG A 95 14.18 3.66 -9.30
CA ARG A 95 14.09 4.31 -10.62
C ARG A 95 14.82 5.65 -10.69
N ALA A 96 15.36 6.12 -9.58
CA ALA A 96 16.16 7.34 -9.52
C ALA A 96 17.60 7.13 -10.01
N ASP A 97 18.03 5.88 -10.25
CA ASP A 97 19.41 5.59 -10.64
C ASP A 97 19.79 6.29 -11.96
N GLY A 98 20.91 7.01 -11.94
CA GLY A 98 21.39 7.78 -13.09
C GLY A 98 20.63 9.08 -13.40
N MET A 99 19.62 9.46 -12.60
CA MET A 99 18.96 10.76 -12.72
C MET A 99 19.86 11.90 -12.23
N ASP A 100 19.66 13.10 -12.77
CA ASP A 100 20.26 14.31 -12.21
C ASP A 100 19.58 14.72 -10.90
N LYS A 101 20.22 15.62 -10.15
CA LYS A 101 19.75 16.00 -8.81
C LYS A 101 18.36 16.64 -8.81
N ASP A 102 18.03 17.43 -9.83
CA ASP A 102 16.75 18.13 -9.88
C ASP A 102 15.63 17.11 -10.14
N ALA A 103 15.85 16.15 -11.03
CA ALA A 103 14.93 15.05 -11.27
C ALA A 103 14.73 14.14 -10.03
N VAL A 104 15.78 13.90 -9.23
CA VAL A 104 15.65 13.15 -7.97
C VAL A 104 14.79 13.92 -6.96
N LEU A 105 14.95 15.23 -6.85
CA LEU A 105 14.13 16.06 -5.97
C LEU A 105 12.65 16.04 -6.38
N ASP A 106 12.36 16.14 -7.67
CA ASP A 106 10.99 16.03 -8.19
C ASP A 106 10.38 14.65 -7.85
N LEU A 107 11.20 13.59 -7.91
CA LEU A 107 10.76 12.25 -7.55
C LEU A 107 10.47 12.08 -6.06
N GLU A 108 11.29 12.67 -5.19
CA GLU A 108 11.03 12.68 -3.73
C GLU A 108 9.72 13.40 -3.41
N VAL A 109 9.45 14.52 -4.08
CA VAL A 109 8.20 15.29 -3.95
C VAL A 109 7.00 14.49 -4.48
N PHE A 110 7.15 13.76 -5.58
CA PHE A 110 6.14 12.84 -6.08
C PHE A 110 5.86 11.69 -5.10
N LEU A 111 6.92 11.07 -4.56
CA LEU A 111 6.81 9.97 -3.61
C LEU A 111 6.06 10.42 -2.34
N ASP A 112 6.38 11.61 -1.82
CA ASP A 112 5.65 12.18 -0.68
C ASP A 112 4.16 12.37 -1.01
N PHE A 113 3.85 12.94 -2.17
CA PHE A 113 2.46 13.09 -2.61
C PHE A 113 1.72 11.75 -2.67
N LEU A 114 2.37 10.76 -3.27
CA LEU A 114 1.80 9.43 -3.47
C LEU A 114 1.56 8.71 -2.14
N LYS A 115 2.52 8.74 -1.21
CA LYS A 115 2.36 8.17 0.14
C LYS A 115 1.19 8.81 0.89
N ASN A 116 1.03 10.12 0.77
CA ASN A 116 -0.07 10.83 1.41
C ASN A 116 -1.45 10.54 0.77
N LEU A 117 -1.49 10.28 -0.54
CA LEU A 117 -2.71 9.80 -1.24
C LEU A 117 -3.08 8.36 -0.85
N LEU A 118 -2.06 7.52 -0.66
CA LEU A 118 -2.16 6.11 -0.32
C LEU A 118 -2.05 5.84 1.18
N HIS A 119 -2.20 6.86 2.02
CA HIS A 119 -2.16 6.64 3.45
C HIS A 119 -3.26 5.65 3.86
N VAL A 120 -2.86 4.57 4.54
CA VAL A 120 -3.77 3.46 4.90
C VAL A 120 -4.90 3.95 5.79
N ASP A 121 -4.57 4.74 6.80
CA ASP A 121 -5.55 5.46 7.63
C ASP A 121 -6.25 6.55 6.81
N PRO A 122 -7.57 6.48 6.60
CA PRO A 122 -8.31 7.47 5.83
C PRO A 122 -8.35 8.85 6.49
N GLU A 123 -8.21 8.96 7.81
CA GLU A 123 -8.23 10.26 8.51
C GLU A 123 -6.94 11.05 8.30
N LYS A 124 -5.84 10.33 8.03
CA LYS A 124 -4.52 10.91 7.72
C LYS A 124 -4.28 11.08 6.23
N ARG A 125 -5.18 10.56 5.38
CA ARG A 125 -5.07 10.63 3.92
C ARG A 125 -5.32 12.05 3.42
N LEU A 126 -4.56 12.46 2.42
CA LEU A 126 -4.77 13.76 1.75
C LEU A 126 -6.22 13.94 1.31
N THR A 127 -6.80 15.08 1.67
CA THR A 127 -8.06 15.56 1.08
C THR A 127 -7.78 16.23 -0.27
N VAL A 128 -8.82 16.40 -1.11
CA VAL A 128 -8.69 17.07 -2.41
C VAL A 128 -8.10 18.48 -2.27
N GLY A 129 -8.59 19.26 -1.30
CA GLY A 129 -8.12 20.64 -1.10
C GLY A 129 -6.69 20.73 -0.56
N GLN A 130 -6.20 19.71 0.16
CA GLN A 130 -4.77 19.63 0.51
C GLN A 130 -3.94 19.17 -0.68
N ALA A 131 -4.43 18.21 -1.47
CA ALA A 131 -3.71 17.68 -2.62
C ALA A 131 -3.44 18.74 -3.69
N LEU A 132 -4.39 19.63 -3.96
CA LEU A 132 -4.22 20.76 -4.89
C LEU A 132 -3.18 21.80 -4.43
N ARG A 133 -2.76 21.76 -3.17
CA ARG A 133 -1.74 22.65 -2.59
C ARG A 133 -0.41 21.95 -2.33
N HIS A 134 -0.31 20.68 -2.71
CA HIS A 134 0.89 19.89 -2.51
C HIS A 134 2.00 20.36 -3.45
N PRO A 135 3.29 20.42 -3.00
CA PRO A 135 4.43 20.84 -3.84
C PRO A 135 4.53 20.12 -5.19
N PHE A 136 4.11 18.86 -5.28
CA PHE A 136 4.06 18.11 -6.55
C PHE A 136 3.13 18.73 -7.62
N ILE A 137 2.11 19.48 -7.20
CA ILE A 137 1.07 20.04 -8.08
C ILE A 137 1.33 21.52 -8.39
N ILE A 138 2.13 22.24 -7.59
CA ILE A 138 2.36 23.69 -7.68
C ILE A 138 3.74 24.03 -8.25
#